data_AF-A0A2W1JMG0-F1
#
_entry.id   AF-A0A2W1JMG0-F1
#
_cell.length_a   1.000
_cell.length_b   1.000
_cell.length_c   1.000
_cell.angle_alpha   90.00
_cell.angle_beta   90.00
_cell.angle_gamma   90.00
#
_symmetry.space_group_name_H-M   'P 1'
#
loop_
_entity.id
_entity.type
_entity.pdbx_description
1 polymer ?
#
loop_
_entity_poly.entity_id
_entity_poly.type
_entity_poly.pdbx_seq_one_letter_code
_entity_poly.pdbx_strand_id
1 'polypeptide(L)'
;MHLSGFAAFAPRVIYINVVETAELMALQAEVARYFASEWGIADRAGKGRAFVPHMTVAFRDLSKSNFHAGWTEFKDQAFETQFKVAALTLLYHNGQRWEICQEFPLG
;
A
#
# COMPACT_ATOMS: atom_id res chain seq x y z
N MET A 1 11.29 -6.28 3.28
CA MET A 1 10.21 -6.13 2.31
C MET A 1 10.58 -6.88 1.05
N HIS A 2 9.67 -7.68 0.51
CA HIS A 2 9.86 -8.46 -0.72
C HIS A 2 8.75 -8.07 -1.69
N LEU A 3 9.12 -7.63 -2.89
CA LEU A 3 8.22 -7.25 -3.97
C LEU A 3 8.33 -8.25 -5.11
N SER A 4 7.21 -8.83 -5.54
CA SER A 4 7.19 -9.89 -6.55
C SER A 4 6.04 -9.70 -7.52
N GLY A 5 6.36 -9.26 -8.73
CA GLY A 5 5.44 -9.08 -9.85
C GLY A 5 4.50 -7.88 -9.71
N PHE A 6 3.71 -7.67 -10.75
CA PHE A 6 2.64 -6.69 -10.77
C PHE A 6 1.28 -7.36 -10.51
N ALA A 7 0.38 -6.60 -9.91
CA ALA A 7 -1.01 -6.99 -9.69
C ALA A 7 -1.92 -5.76 -9.81
N ALA A 8 -3.22 -5.98 -9.72
CA ALA A 8 -4.20 -4.93 -9.98
C ALA A 8 -5.42 -5.01 -9.06
N PHE A 9 -5.92 -3.85 -8.64
CA PHE A 9 -7.32 -3.69 -8.24
C PHE A 9 -8.09 -3.23 -9.46
N ALA A 10 -8.46 -4.19 -10.29
CA ALA A 10 -9.08 -3.92 -11.56
C ALA A 10 -10.43 -3.19 -11.39
N PRO A 11 -10.78 -2.28 -12.29
CA PRO A 11 -10.01 -1.80 -13.44
C PRO A 11 -9.34 -0.43 -13.16
N ARG A 12 -8.89 -0.16 -11.93
CA ARG A 12 -8.55 1.21 -11.49
C ARG A 12 -7.14 1.39 -10.91
N VAL A 13 -6.50 0.32 -10.46
CA VAL A 13 -5.18 0.39 -9.83
C VAL A 13 -4.28 -0.68 -10.43
N ILE A 14 -3.06 -0.29 -10.82
CA ILE A 14 -1.95 -1.22 -11.07
C ILE A 14 -0.91 -0.96 -9.99
N TYR A 15 -0.40 -2.02 -9.37
CA TYR A 15 0.55 -1.96 -8.27
C TYR A 15 1.61 -3.06 -8.39
N ILE A 16 2.75 -2.85 -7.75
CA ILE A 16 3.72 -3.91 -7.49
C ILE A 16 3.29 -4.66 -6.24
N ASN A 17 3.19 -5.97 -6.34
CA ASN A 17 2.74 -6.83 -5.27
C ASN A 17 3.82 -6.93 -4.18
N VAL A 18 3.42 -6.71 -2.93
CA VAL A 18 4.26 -6.94 -1.75
C VAL A 18 3.93 -8.32 -1.23
N VAL A 19 4.93 -9.19 -1.08
CA VAL A 19 4.74 -10.53 -0.53
C VAL A 19 4.32 -10.41 0.93
N GLU A 20 3.17 -11.01 1.26
CA GLU A 20 2.63 -11.01 2.61
C GLU A 20 3.53 -11.80 3.57
N THR A 21 3.71 -11.25 4.77
CA THR A 21 4.42 -11.90 5.87
C THR A 21 3.59 -11.75 7.14
N ALA A 22 3.67 -12.70 8.06
CA ALA A 22 2.89 -12.66 9.30
C ALA A 22 3.19 -11.37 10.09
N GLU A 23 4.45 -10.93 10.09
CA GLU A 23 4.94 -9.74 10.77
C GLU A 23 4.34 -8.46 10.16
N LEU A 24 4.32 -8.34 8.83
CA LEU A 24 3.74 -7.17 8.15
C LEU A 24 2.22 -7.08 8.38
N MET A 25 1.54 -8.22 8.32
CA MET A 25 0.09 -8.29 8.52
C MET A 25 -0.28 -7.97 9.97
N ALA A 26 0.49 -8.48 10.94
CA ALA A 26 0.33 -8.15 12.35
C ALA A 26 0.58 -6.66 12.61
N LEU A 27 1.68 -6.11 12.09
CA LEU A 27 2.02 -4.70 12.26
C LEU A 27 0.91 -3.77 11.76
N GLN A 28 0.34 -4.04 10.59
CA GLN A 28 -0.76 -3.23 10.07
C GLN A 28 -1.99 -3.28 10.99
N ALA A 29 -2.36 -4.48 11.47
CA ALA A 29 -3.51 -4.66 12.36
C ALA A 29 -3.30 -3.97 13.72
N GLU A 30 -2.07 -4.01 14.26
CA GLU A 30 -1.70 -3.35 15.50
C GLU A 30 -1.76 -1.83 15.39
N VAL A 31 -1.20 -1.25 14.33
CA VAL A 31 -1.25 0.19 14.06
C VAL A 31 -2.71 0.64 13.87
N ALA A 32 -3.50 -0.07 13.07
CA ALA A 32 -4.91 0.27 12.85
C ALA A 32 -5.72 0.26 14.16
N ARG A 33 -5.47 -0.74 15.02
CA ARG A 33 -6.11 -0.84 16.33
C ARG A 33 -5.70 0.29 17.27
N TYR A 34 -4.41 0.64 17.32
CA TYR A 34 -3.89 1.74 18.13
C TYR A 34 -4.54 3.08 17.74
N PHE A 35 -4.60 3.39 16.43
CA PHE A 35 -5.25 4.62 15.95
C PHE A 35 -6.74 4.67 16.28
N ALA A 36 -7.41 3.52 16.21
CA ALA A 36 -8.82 3.43 16.55
C ALA A 36 -9.08 3.61 18.04
N SER A 37 -8.25 3.02 18.92
CA SER A 37 -8.44 3.10 20.38
C SER A 37 -8.01 4.43 20.97
N GLU A 38 -6.84 4.93 20.58
CA GLU A 38 -6.26 6.12 21.21
C GLU A 38 -6.80 7.41 20.61
N TRP A 39 -7.03 7.44 19.30
CA TRP A 39 -7.36 8.66 18.56
C TRP A 39 -8.75 8.64 17.92
N GLY A 40 -9.49 7.53 18.02
CA GLY A 40 -10.79 7.38 17.37
C GLY A 40 -10.72 7.38 15.84
N ILE A 41 -9.53 7.21 15.26
CA ILE A 41 -9.30 7.19 13.81
C ILE A 41 -9.39 5.74 13.33
N ALA A 42 -10.47 5.41 12.64
CA ALA A 42 -10.69 4.07 12.11
C ALA A 42 -11.01 4.09 10.62
N ASP A 43 -10.48 3.13 9.86
CA ASP A 43 -10.87 2.91 8.48
C ASP A 43 -12.28 2.27 8.41
N ARG A 44 -13.29 3.14 8.40
CA ARG A 44 -14.69 2.71 8.31
C ARG A 44 -15.03 2.18 6.92
N ALA A 45 -14.39 2.69 5.87
CA ALA A 45 -14.69 2.33 4.49
C ALA A 45 -14.09 0.97 4.10
N GLY A 46 -12.97 0.59 4.71
CA GLY A 46 -12.32 -0.70 4.57
C GLY A 46 -12.79 -1.78 5.54
N LYS A 47 -13.76 -1.50 6.43
CA LYS A 47 -14.21 -2.47 7.44
C LYS A 47 -14.60 -3.82 6.80
N GLY A 48 -13.94 -4.89 7.22
CA GLY A 48 -14.16 -6.26 6.74
C GLY A 48 -13.35 -6.64 5.48
N ARG A 49 -12.54 -5.73 4.92
CA ARG A 49 -11.60 -6.06 3.85
C ARG A 49 -10.27 -6.49 4.46
N ALA A 50 -9.67 -7.52 3.89
CA ALA A 50 -8.30 -7.88 4.20
C ALA A 50 -7.35 -6.76 3.78
N PHE A 51 -6.32 -6.51 4.58
CA PHE A 51 -5.21 -5.68 4.16
C PHE A 51 -4.48 -6.41 3.01
N VAL A 52 -4.22 -5.69 1.92
CA VAL A 52 -3.43 -6.19 0.80
C VAL A 52 -2.23 -5.25 0.68
N PRO A 53 -1.04 -5.64 1.17
CA PRO A 53 0.14 -4.78 1.07
C PRO A 53 0.53 -4.62 -0.40
N HIS A 54 0.77 -3.39 -0.83
CA HIS A 54 1.09 -3.09 -2.22
C HIS A 54 1.85 -1.77 -2.36
N MET A 55 2.56 -1.62 -3.47
CA MET A 55 3.14 -0.35 -3.90
C MET A 55 2.44 0.12 -5.17
N THR A 56 1.55 1.11 -5.05
CA THR A 56 0.79 1.64 -6.19
C THR A 56 1.72 2.24 -7.24
N VAL A 57 1.53 1.85 -8.50
CA VAL A 57 2.27 2.39 -9.65
C VAL A 57 1.41 3.36 -10.45
N ALA A 58 0.12 3.04 -10.62
CA ALA A 58 -0.83 3.90 -11.32
C ALA A 58 -2.22 3.84 -10.68
N PHE A 59 -2.78 5.02 -10.38
CA PHE A 59 -4.12 5.20 -9.80
C PHE A 59 -4.65 6.62 -10.12
N ARG A 60 -5.94 6.85 -9.88
CA ARG A 60 -6.70 8.11 -10.02
C ARG A 60 -6.89 8.58 -11.46
N ASP A 61 -5.80 8.89 -12.16
CA ASP A 61 -5.84 9.42 -13.53
C ASP A 61 -5.76 8.29 -14.59
N LEU A 62 -5.73 7.04 -14.12
CA LEU A 62 -5.75 5.86 -14.97
C LEU A 62 -7.17 5.62 -15.51
N SER A 63 -7.42 6.10 -16.72
CA SER A 63 -8.66 5.79 -17.45
C SER A 63 -8.81 4.27 -17.65
N LYS A 64 -10.05 3.78 -17.81
CA LYS A 64 -10.27 2.34 -18.06
C LYS A 64 -9.51 1.83 -19.28
N SER A 65 -9.47 2.60 -20.37
CA SER A 65 -8.71 2.19 -21.57
C SER A 65 -7.22 2.10 -21.28
N ASN A 66 -6.68 3.07 -20.54
CA ASN A 66 -5.27 3.07 -20.16
C ASN A 66 -4.96 1.96 -19.15
N PHE A 67 -5.89 1.62 -18.26
CA PHE A 67 -5.76 0.45 -17.40
C PHE A 67 -5.60 -0.82 -18.21
N HIS A 68 -6.45 -1.07 -19.21
CA HIS A 68 -6.35 -2.30 -20.00
C HIS A 68 -5.07 -2.33 -20.85
N ALA A 69 -4.67 -1.19 -21.43
CA ALA A 69 -3.42 -1.08 -22.16
C ALA A 69 -2.21 -1.38 -21.27
N GLY A 70 -2.10 -0.68 -20.13
CA GLY A 70 -1.00 -0.89 -19.19
C GLY A 70 -1.03 -2.28 -18.55
N TRP A 71 -2.19 -2.79 -18.17
CA TRP A 71 -2.29 -4.13 -17.57
C TRP A 71 -1.91 -5.23 -18.56
N THR A 72 -2.16 -5.04 -19.86
CA THR A 72 -1.69 -5.99 -20.90
C THR A 72 -0.16 -6.09 -20.92
N GLU A 73 0.55 -5.00 -20.64
CA GLU A 73 2.01 -4.95 -20.57
C GLU A 73 2.55 -5.52 -19.25
N PHE A 74 1.98 -5.09 -18.12
CA PHE A 74 2.57 -5.38 -16.80
C PHE A 74 2.21 -6.77 -16.23
N LYS A 75 1.08 -7.37 -16.62
CA LYS A 75 0.57 -8.60 -15.97
C LYS A 75 1.52 -9.79 -16.03
N ASP A 76 2.34 -9.86 -17.09
CA ASP A 76 3.28 -10.96 -17.32
C ASP A 76 4.75 -10.51 -17.14
N GLN A 77 4.98 -9.25 -16.77
CA GLN A 77 6.32 -8.72 -16.60
C GLN A 77 6.94 -9.23 -15.29
N ALA A 78 8.11 -9.86 -15.39
CA ALA A 78 8.89 -10.26 -14.24
C ALA A 78 9.42 -9.02 -13.49
N PHE A 79 9.14 -8.97 -12.19
CA PHE A 79 9.68 -7.97 -11.28
C PHE A 79 9.96 -8.63 -9.94
N GLU A 80 11.17 -8.48 -9.42
CA GLU A 80 11.61 -9.12 -8.19
C GLU A 80 12.62 -8.22 -7.49
N THR A 81 12.33 -7.82 -6.25
CA THR A 81 13.26 -7.02 -5.44
C THR A 81 12.99 -7.19 -3.95
N GLN A 82 14.07 -7.07 -3.17
CA GLN A 82 14.04 -7.17 -1.72
C GLN A 82 14.87 -6.05 -1.10
N PHE A 83 14.33 -5.45 -0.05
CA PHE A 83 15.02 -4.41 0.71
C PHE A 83 14.64 -4.44 2.19
N LYS A 84 15.52 -3.92 3.05
CA LYS A 84 15.23 -3.71 4.47
C LYS A 84 14.44 -2.41 4.63
N VAL A 85 13.36 -2.45 5.41
CA VAL A 85 12.61 -1.24 5.79
C VAL A 85 13.33 -0.62 6.98
N ALA A 86 13.66 0.68 6.88
CA ALA A 86 14.41 1.38 7.91
C ALA A 86 13.53 2.08 8.94
N ALA A 87 12.29 2.45 8.59
CA ALA A 87 11.39 3.18 9.47
C ALA A 87 9.93 3.02 9.06
N LEU A 88 9.02 3.29 9.99
CA LEU A 88 7.62 3.65 9.74
C LEU A 88 7.50 5.17 9.79
N THR A 89 6.72 5.75 8.89
CA THR A 89 6.54 7.21 8.83
C THR A 89 5.08 7.58 9.04
N LEU A 90 4.82 8.41 10.04
CA LEU A 90 3.54 9.07 10.21
C LEU A 90 3.47 10.29 9.28
N LEU A 91 2.48 10.27 8.39
CA LEU A 91 2.23 11.34 7.43
C LEU A 91 0.93 12.06 7.76
N TYR A 92 0.89 13.36 7.53
CA TYR A 92 -0.32 14.17 7.52
C TYR A 92 -0.55 14.75 6.13
N HIS A 93 -1.79 14.72 5.66
CA HIS A 93 -2.16 15.33 4.39
C HIS A 93 -2.67 16.76 4.62
N ASN A 94 -1.96 17.75 4.09
CA ASN A 94 -2.27 19.18 4.29
C ASN A 94 -3.34 19.73 3.33
N GLY A 95 -4.00 18.86 2.56
CA GLY A 95 -4.99 19.21 1.53
C GLY A 95 -4.42 19.25 0.11
N GLN A 96 -3.09 19.33 -0.05
CA GLN A 96 -2.43 19.27 -1.36
C GLN A 96 -1.47 18.09 -1.47
N ARG A 97 -0.70 17.82 -0.42
CA ARG A 97 0.31 16.76 -0.38
C ARG A 97 0.41 16.14 1.00
N TRP A 98 1.07 14.99 1.04
CA TRP A 98 1.52 14.38 2.29
C TRP A 98 2.80 15.04 2.78
N GLU A 99 2.87 15.29 4.07
CA GLU A 99 4.05 15.81 4.76
C GLU A 99 4.44 14.86 5.89
N ILE A 100 5.74 14.74 6.12
CA ILE A 100 6.28 13.92 7.22
C ILE A 100 5.98 14.61 8.54
N CYS A 101 5.24 13.94 9.42
CA CYS A 101 5.07 14.36 10.80
C CYS A 101 6.17 13.78 11.70
N GLN A 102 6.40 12.47 11.57
CA GLN A 102 7.35 11.75 12.42
C GLN A 102 7.80 10.46 11.75
N GLU A 103 9.06 10.08 11.99
CA GLU A 103 9.62 8.79 11.61
C GLU A 103 9.90 7.95 12.86
N PHE A 104 9.63 6.65 12.76
CA PHE A 104 9.83 5.64 13.79
C PHE A 104 10.79 4.59 13.23
N PRO A 105 12.08 4.64 13.59
CA PRO A 105 13.07 3.69 13.09
C PRO A 105 12.70 2.23 13.43
N LEU A 106 12.87 1.34 12.46
CA LEU A 106 12.71 -0.10 12.59
C LEU A 106 14.09 -0.76 12.60
N GLY A 107 14.67 -0.83 13.80
CA GLY A 107 16.00 -1.39 14.06
C GLY A 107 17.06 -0.36 14.36
#